data_AF-A0A7L2EF15-F1
#
_entry.id   AF-A0A7L2EF15-F1
#
_cell.length_a   1.000
_cell.length_b   1.000
_cell.length_c   1.000
_cell.angle_alpha   90.00
_cell.angle_beta   90.00
_cell.angle_gamma   90.00
#
_symmetry.space_group_name_H-M   'P 1'
#
loop_
_entity.id
_entity.type
_entity.pdbx_description
1 polymer ?
#
loop_
_entity_poly.entity_id
_entity_poly.type
_entity_poly.pdbx_seq_one_letter_code
_entity_poly.pdbx_strand_id
1 'polypeptide(L)'
;GGAVVPVAKCDLREFNSNPKELLPFKEFLEYWQEFIGNGHSSSRGRLYLKDWHLSRAFPEQDFYSTPVVFSSDWLNEFWDFLGADDFRFVYMGPKG
;
A
#
# COMPACT_ATOMS: atom_id res chain seq x y z
N GLY A 1 -12.28 3.54 8.64
CA GLY A 1 -11.69 2.82 7.49
C GLY A 1 -12.27 3.25 6.16
N GLY A 2 -12.32 4.56 5.88
CA GLY A 2 -12.75 5.11 4.58
C GLY A 2 -11.59 5.52 3.68
N ALA A 3 -10.35 5.15 4.03
CA ALA A 3 -9.18 5.43 3.21
C ALA A 3 -9.33 4.80 1.83
N VAL A 4 -8.88 5.49 0.79
CA VAL A 4 -8.76 4.94 -0.55
C VAL A 4 -7.30 4.55 -0.77
N VAL A 5 -7.07 3.32 -1.23
CA VAL A 5 -5.74 2.70 -1.29
C VAL A 5 -5.40 2.23 -2.70
N PRO A 6 -4.12 2.32 -3.10
CA PRO A 6 -3.64 1.78 -4.36
C PRO A 6 -3.52 0.26 -4.32
N VAL A 7 -4.20 -0.42 -5.24
CA VAL A 7 -4.24 -1.88 -5.33
C VAL A 7 -3.85 -2.32 -6.74
N ALA A 8 -2.81 -3.15 -6.84
CA ALA A 8 -2.32 -3.73 -8.07
C ALA A 8 -3.06 -5.03 -8.42
N LYS A 9 -3.41 -5.22 -9.69
CA LYS A 9 -3.95 -6.48 -10.24
C LYS A 9 -2.79 -7.35 -10.73
N CYS A 10 -2.34 -8.26 -9.88
CA CYS A 10 -1.11 -9.02 -10.11
C CYS A 10 -1.17 -10.00 -11.29
N ASP A 11 -2.37 -10.47 -11.65
CA ASP A 11 -2.54 -11.43 -12.75
C ASP A 11 -2.55 -10.76 -14.14
N LEU A 12 -2.64 -9.43 -14.17
CA LEU A 12 -2.60 -8.65 -15.41
C LEU A 12 -1.21 -8.04 -15.57
N ARG A 13 -0.63 -8.18 -16.77
CA ARG A 13 0.64 -7.56 -17.13
C ARG A 13 0.42 -6.57 -18.25
N GLU A 14 0.68 -5.30 -17.97
CA GLU A 14 0.63 -4.21 -18.94
C GLU A 14 2.00 -3.52 -18.98
N PHE A 15 2.70 -3.61 -20.13
CA PHE A 15 3.94 -2.87 -20.43
C PHE A 15 5.08 -2.93 -19.39
N ASN A 16 5.11 -3.97 -18.54
CA ASN A 16 6.02 -4.23 -17.41
C ASN A 16 5.55 -3.79 -16.02
N SER A 17 4.29 -3.41 -15.85
CA SER A 17 3.66 -3.20 -14.55
C SER A 17 2.37 -4.00 -14.42
N ASN A 18 1.94 -4.19 -13.18
CA ASN A 18 0.56 -4.54 -12.88
C ASN A 18 -0.27 -3.25 -12.92
N PRO A 19 -1.45 -3.23 -13.59
CA PRO A 19 -2.34 -2.10 -13.53
C PRO A 19 -2.82 -1.91 -12.09
N LYS A 20 -2.93 -0.65 -11.67
CA LYS A 20 -3.38 -0.27 -10.32
C LYS A 20 -4.76 0.35 -10.40
N GLU A 21 -5.59 0.04 -9.42
CA GLU A 21 -6.86 0.71 -9.15
C GLU A 21 -6.87 1.29 -7.74
N LEU A 22 -7.74 2.27 -7.53
CA LEU A 22 -7.99 2.85 -6.22
C LEU A 22 -9.23 2.20 -5.63
N LEU A 23 -9.10 1.55 -4.46
CA LEU A 23 -10.20 0.91 -3.76
C LEU A 23 -10.37 1.49 -2.35
N PRO A 24 -11.58 1.53 -1.79
CA PRO A 24 -11.75 1.68 -0.35
C PRO A 24 -10.98 0.58 0.39
N PHE A 25 -10.22 0.93 1.42
CA PHE A 25 -9.42 -0.01 2.19
C PHE A 25 -10.26 -1.14 2.80
N LYS A 26 -11.50 -0.82 3.21
CA LYS A 26 -12.47 -1.81 3.71
C LYS A 26 -12.79 -2.87 2.65
N GLU A 27 -12.98 -2.46 1.39
CA GLU A 27 -13.26 -3.37 0.27
C GLU A 27 -12.05 -4.29 0.01
N PHE A 28 -10.82 -3.74 0.08
CA PHE A 28 -9.61 -4.55 -0.06
C PHE A 28 -9.49 -5.60 1.06
N LEU A 29 -9.81 -5.24 2.31
CA LEU A 29 -9.79 -6.18 3.43
C LEU A 29 -10.85 -7.28 3.29
N GLU A 30 -12.06 -6.93 2.86
CA GLU A 30 -13.14 -7.89 2.59
C GLU A 30 -12.72 -8.88 1.51
N TYR A 31 -12.19 -8.39 0.38
CA TYR A 31 -11.59 -9.22 -0.66
C TYR A 31 -10.51 -10.15 -0.10
N TRP A 32 -9.58 -9.63 0.70
CA TRP A 32 -8.43 -10.42 1.15
C TRP A 32 -8.84 -11.52 2.12
N GLN A 33 -9.81 -11.25 2.99
CA GLN A 33 -10.41 -12.25 3.88
C GLN A 33 -11.13 -13.34 3.08
N GLU A 34 -11.95 -12.97 2.09
CA GLU A 34 -12.61 -13.92 1.19
C GLU A 34 -11.61 -14.75 0.40
N PHE A 35 -10.55 -14.13 -0.13
CA PHE A 35 -9.48 -14.81 -0.86
C PHE A 35 -8.82 -15.90 -0.01
N ILE A 36 -8.53 -15.61 1.26
CA ILE A 36 -8.00 -16.60 2.21
C ILE A 36 -9.04 -17.71 2.48
N GLY A 37 -10.29 -17.34 2.76
CA GLY A 37 -11.38 -18.28 3.04
C GLY A 37 -11.69 -19.23 1.88
N ASN A 38 -11.48 -18.77 0.64
CA ASN A 38 -11.70 -19.54 -0.59
C ASN A 38 -10.48 -20.34 -1.05
N GLY A 39 -9.52 -20.60 -0.15
CA GLY A 39 -8.33 -21.40 -0.47
C GLY A 39 -7.35 -20.69 -1.39
N HIS A 40 -7.17 -19.37 -1.20
CA HIS A 40 -6.29 -18.51 -2.01
C HIS A 40 -6.73 -18.39 -3.47
N SER A 41 -8.04 -18.24 -3.70
CA SER A 41 -8.64 -18.07 -5.02
C SER A 41 -9.71 -16.97 -5.00
N SER A 42 -9.81 -16.20 -6.08
CA SER A 42 -10.86 -15.19 -6.28
C SER A 42 -11.09 -14.94 -7.76
N SER A 43 -12.34 -14.66 -8.13
CA SER A 43 -12.73 -14.22 -9.47
C SER A 43 -12.16 -12.84 -9.83
N ARG A 44 -11.81 -12.02 -8.82
CA ARG A 44 -11.12 -10.73 -9.01
C ARG A 44 -9.63 -10.88 -9.32
N GLY A 45 -9.13 -12.13 -9.35
CA GLY A 45 -7.71 -12.42 -9.45
C GLY A 45 -6.98 -12.08 -8.14
N ARG A 46 -5.65 -12.01 -8.24
CA ARG A 46 -4.74 -11.64 -7.15
C ARG A 46 -4.57 -10.13 -7.08
N LEU A 47 -5.08 -9.54 -6.01
CA LEU A 47 -4.95 -8.11 -5.72
C LEU A 47 -3.90 -7.89 -4.63
N TYR A 48 -3.12 -6.82 -4.76
CA TYR A 48 -2.05 -6.49 -3.82
C TYR A 48 -2.00 -4.98 -3.57
N LEU A 49 -2.18 -4.57 -2.31
CA LEU A 49 -2.06 -3.17 -1.91
C LEU A 49 -0.58 -2.79 -1.91
N LYS A 50 -0.23 -1.78 -2.69
CA LYS A 50 1.17 -1.41 -2.93
C LYS A 50 1.31 0.11 -3.12
N ASP A 51 2.38 0.65 -2.52
CA ASP A 51 2.76 2.06 -2.59
C ASP A 51 1.75 2.97 -1.86
N TRP A 52 1.17 2.49 -0.75
CA TRP A 52 0.28 3.31 0.07
C TRP A 52 1.08 4.20 1.02
N HIS A 53 0.95 5.50 0.83
CA HIS A 53 1.46 6.57 1.68
C HIS A 53 0.64 6.71 2.98
N LEU A 54 0.70 5.70 3.85
CA LEU A 54 -0.12 5.66 5.07
C LEU A 54 0.20 6.81 6.03
N SER A 55 1.49 7.11 6.24
CA SER A 55 1.94 8.19 7.13
C SER A 55 1.41 9.55 6.67
N ARG A 56 1.42 9.83 5.37
CA ARG A 56 0.85 11.06 4.81
C ARG A 56 -0.67 11.08 4.81
N ALA A 57 -1.33 9.95 4.62
CA ALA A 57 -2.79 9.88 4.66
C ALA A 57 -3.35 10.20 6.06
N PHE A 58 -2.53 10.02 7.10
CA PHE A 58 -2.90 10.20 8.50
C PHE A 58 -1.72 10.78 9.31
N PRO A 59 -1.35 12.06 9.07
CA PRO A 59 -0.15 12.66 9.64
C PRO A 59 -0.21 12.81 11.17
N GLU A 60 -1.41 12.79 11.75
CA GLU A 60 -1.63 12.83 13.20
C GLU A 60 -1.25 11.52 13.92
N GLN A 61 -0.90 10.48 13.17
CA GLN A 61 -0.56 9.16 13.69
C GLN A 61 0.91 8.84 13.39
N ASP A 62 1.63 8.38 14.41
CA ASP A 62 3.02 7.97 14.26
C ASP A 62 3.12 6.49 13.81
N PHE A 63 2.96 6.27 12.51
CA PHE A 63 3.01 4.92 11.91
C PHE A 63 4.41 4.41 11.59
N TYR A 64 5.41 5.30 11.50
CA TYR A 64 6.73 4.97 10.99
C TYR A 64 7.82 5.76 11.70
N SER A 65 8.78 5.04 12.26
CA SER A 65 10.03 5.59 12.77
C SER A 65 11.21 5.08 11.96
N THR A 66 12.06 5.97 11.45
CA THR A 66 13.28 5.58 10.74
C THR A 66 14.23 4.85 11.69
N PRO A 67 14.67 3.61 11.40
CA PRO A 67 15.66 2.92 12.20
C PRO A 67 16.97 3.71 12.25
N VAL A 68 17.69 3.67 13.37
CA VAL A 68 18.89 4.50 13.59
C VAL A 68 19.97 4.33 12.50
N VAL A 69 20.10 3.12 11.95
CA VAL A 69 21.09 2.84 10.88
C VAL A 69 20.75 3.51 9.54
N PHE A 70 19.51 3.97 9.38
CA PHE A 70 19.02 4.72 8.23
C PHE A 70 18.73 6.19 8.57
N SER A 71 19.27 6.71 9.69
CA SER A 71 18.95 8.06 10.16
C SER A 71 19.40 9.17 9.22
N SER A 72 20.32 8.89 8.27
CA SER A 72 20.74 9.82 7.22
C SER A 72 19.84 9.69 5.99
N ASP A 73 18.53 9.84 6.18
CA ASP A 73 17.52 9.73 5.13
C ASP A 73 17.16 11.11 4.58
N TRP A 74 18.08 11.66 3.78
CA TRP A 74 17.92 12.98 3.19
C TRP A 74 16.64 13.13 2.37
N LEU A 75 16.15 12.04 1.75
CA LEU A 75 14.96 12.10 0.91
C LEU A 75 13.71 12.32 1.75
N ASN A 76 13.51 11.53 2.80
CA ASN A 76 12.38 11.75 3.70
C ASN A 76 12.51 13.06 4.49
N GLU A 77 13.71 13.45 4.91
CA GLU A 77 13.95 14.77 5.55
C GLU A 77 13.52 15.94 4.65
N PHE A 78 13.86 15.88 3.36
CA PHE A 78 13.47 16.88 2.38
C PHE A 78 11.94 16.96 2.23
N TRP A 79 11.26 15.82 2.14
CA TRP A 79 9.81 15.79 1.98
C TRP A 79 9.04 16.16 3.24
N ASP A 80 9.56 15.81 4.42
CA ASP A 80 9.05 16.25 5.71
C ASP A 80 9.12 17.77 5.83
N PHE A 81 10.23 18.39 5.38
CA PHE A 81 10.37 19.85 5.36
C PHE A 81 9.33 20.53 4.44
N LEU A 82 9.06 19.94 3.28
CA LEU A 82 8.06 20.48 2.34
C LEU A 82 6.61 20.16 2.74
N GLY A 83 6.38 19.12 3.56
CA GLY A 83 5.06 18.62 3.90
C GLY A 83 4.25 18.12 2.70
N ALA A 84 4.93 17.80 1.60
CA ALA A 84 4.31 17.59 0.28
C ALA A 84 4.31 16.13 -0.16
N ASP A 85 5.12 15.26 0.44
CA ASP A 85 5.14 13.83 0.16
C ASP A 85 5.81 13.03 1.28
N ASP A 86 5.90 11.70 1.10
CA ASP A 86 6.73 10.81 1.91
C ASP A 86 7.23 9.63 1.06
N PHE A 87 8.36 9.05 1.45
CA PHE A 87 8.89 7.82 0.86
C PHE A 87 8.75 6.67 1.86
N ARG A 88 7.56 6.53 2.47
CA ARG A 88 7.21 5.55 3.49
C ARG A 88 5.98 4.76 3.05
N PHE A 89 6.22 3.63 2.39
CA PHE A 89 5.17 2.86 1.74
C PHE A 89 4.70 1.67 2.57
N VAL A 90 3.39 1.45 2.57
CA VAL A 90 2.77 0.22 3.08
C VAL A 90 2.45 -0.74 1.93
N TYR A 91 2.74 -2.02 2.16
CA TYR A 91 2.48 -3.13 1.26
C TYR A 91 1.70 -4.21 2.00
N MET A 92 0.61 -4.71 1.41
CA MET A 92 -0.22 -5.75 2.02
C MET A 92 -0.88 -6.59 0.94
N GLY A 93 -0.96 -7.89 1.15
CA GLY A 93 -1.65 -8.77 0.21
C GLY A 93 -1.35 -10.24 0.41
N PRO A 94 -1.98 -11.10 -0.41
CA PRO A 94 -1.82 -12.54 -0.32
C PRO A 94 -0.39 -12.99 -0.62
N LYS A 95 -0.04 -14.19 -0.12
CA LYS A 95 1.21 -14.85 -0.47
C LYS A 95 1.33 -15.03 -1.99
N GLY A 96 2.51 -14.71 -2.51
CA GLY A 96 2.89 -14.88 -3.92
C GLY A 96 3.05 -16.34 -4.33
#